data_AF-A0A3M1PVP3-F1
#
_entry.id   AF-A0A3M1PVP3-F1
#
_cell.length_a   1.000
_cell.length_b   1.000
_cell.length_c   1.000
_cell.angle_alpha   90.00
_cell.angle_beta   90.00
_cell.angle_gamma   90.00
#
_symmetry.space_group_name_H-M   'P 1'
#
loop_
_entity.id
_entity.type
_entity.pdbx_description
1 polymer ?
#
loop_
_entity_poly.entity_id
_entity_poly.type
_entity_poly.pdbx_seq_one_letter_code
_entity_poly.pdbx_strand_id
1 'polypeptide(L)'
;MIRKQLYITEQQEHALKRRAKTLGVSEAEFIRRALDAMLRDQPREPLPRRDALHGLLDHTRRLAETHRTPAGYRFDREALYAEREEQLRPGTRR
;
A
#
# COMPACT_ATOMS: atom_id res chain seq x y z
N MET A 1 -23.94 19.14 10.13
CA MET A 1 -22.65 19.38 10.81
C MET A 1 -22.81 19.17 12.30
N ILE A 2 -21.79 18.66 13.00
CA ILE A 2 -21.80 18.49 14.46
C ILE A 2 -21.03 19.65 15.09
N ARG A 3 -21.62 20.35 16.08
CA ARG A 3 -20.95 21.44 16.81
C ARG A 3 -20.02 20.86 17.88
N LYS A 4 -18.76 21.31 17.87
CA LYS A 4 -17.78 21.02 18.93
C LYS A 4 -17.28 22.35 19.50
N GLN A 5 -17.11 22.41 20.81
CA GLN A 5 -16.54 23.54 21.53
C GLN A 5 -15.20 23.09 22.11
N LEU A 6 -14.17 23.91 21.97
CA LEU A 6 -12.82 23.65 22.47
C LEU A 6 -12.29 24.93 23.14
N TYR A 7 -11.52 24.76 24.20
CA TYR A 7 -10.77 25.84 24.81
C TYR A 7 -9.43 25.99 24.10
N ILE A 8 -9.04 27.22 23.80
CA ILE A 8 -7.77 27.56 23.16
C ILE A 8 -7.10 28.69 23.93
N THR A 9 -5.80 28.82 23.75
CA THR A 9 -5.00 29.92 24.31
C THR A 9 -5.17 31.19 23.47
N GLU A 10 -4.89 32.36 24.07
CA GLU A 10 -4.89 33.65 23.34
C GLU A 10 -3.92 33.65 22.16
N GLN A 11 -2.76 32.99 22.31
CA GLN A 11 -1.79 32.86 21.22
C GLN A 11 -2.35 32.06 20.04
N GLN A 12 -3.12 30.99 20.31
CA GLN A 12 -3.78 30.19 19.27
C GLN A 12 -4.88 31.00 18.57
N GLU A 13 -5.67 31.77 19.33
CA GLU A 13 -6.69 32.68 18.79
C GLU A 13 -6.08 33.70 17.82
N HIS A 14 -4.99 34.36 18.22
CA HIS A 14 -4.28 35.29 17.34
C HIS A 14 -3.72 34.62 16.09
N ALA A 15 -3.18 33.40 16.22
CA ALA A 15 -2.68 32.64 15.09
C ALA A 15 -3.81 32.24 14.12
N LEU A 16 -4.95 31.79 14.64
CA LEU A 16 -6.14 31.42 13.86
C LEU A 16 -6.65 32.62 13.04
N LYS A 17 -6.89 33.76 13.71
CA LYS A 17 -7.31 35.01 13.07
C LYS A 17 -6.39 35.44 11.94
N ARG A 18 -5.08 35.47 12.21
CA ARG A 18 -4.08 35.85 11.21
C ARG A 18 -4.09 34.92 10.00
N ARG A 19 -4.11 33.61 10.23
CA ARG A 19 -4.08 32.61 9.15
C ARG A 19 -5.37 32.63 8.32
N ALA A 20 -6.52 32.69 8.97
CA ALA A 20 -7.83 32.78 8.31
C ALA A 20 -7.92 34.04 7.43
N LYS A 21 -7.51 35.20 7.97
CA LYS A 21 -7.45 36.47 7.22
C LYS A 21 -6.51 36.39 6.01
N THR A 22 -5.31 35.82 6.19
CA THR A 22 -4.33 35.66 5.11
C THR A 22 -4.88 34.81 3.97
N LEU A 23 -5.69 33.80 4.30
CA LEU A 23 -6.31 32.89 3.33
C LEU A 23 -7.67 33.38 2.80
N GLY A 24 -8.18 34.52 3.29
CA GLY A 24 -9.48 35.07 2.88
C GLY A 24 -10.68 34.20 3.27
N VAL A 25 -10.56 33.40 4.33
CA VAL A 25 -11.63 32.50 4.82
C VAL A 25 -12.02 32.81 6.26
N SER A 26 -13.16 32.30 6.71
CA SER A 26 -13.54 32.38 8.12
C SER A 26 -12.66 31.46 8.99
N GLU A 27 -12.53 31.79 10.28
CA GLU A 27 -11.77 30.98 11.24
C GLU A 27 -12.31 29.55 11.33
N ALA A 28 -13.64 29.40 11.33
CA ALA A 28 -14.28 28.09 11.35
C ALA A 28 -13.97 27.27 10.09
N GLU A 29 -13.88 27.90 8.93
CA GLU A 29 -13.50 27.25 7.68
C GLU A 29 -12.02 26.85 7.68
N PHE A 30 -11.15 27.72 8.20
CA PHE A 30 -9.74 27.39 8.37
C PHE A 30 -9.55 26.17 9.28
N ILE A 31 -10.22 26.14 10.44
CA ILE A 31 -10.17 25.01 11.37
C ILE A 31 -10.66 23.72 10.71
N ARG A 32 -11.76 23.77 9.96
CA ARG A 32 -12.25 22.59 9.23
C ARG A 32 -11.24 22.06 8.22
N ARG A 33 -10.69 22.94 7.37
CA ARG A 33 -9.68 22.53 6.37
C ARG A 33 -8.43 21.95 7.02
N ALA A 34 -7.98 22.54 8.13
CA ALA A 34 -6.84 22.04 8.89
C ALA A 34 -7.14 20.66 9.49
N LEU A 35 -8.32 20.47 10.10
CA LEU A 35 -8.76 19.18 10.62
C LEU A 35 -8.89 18.14 9.51
N ASP A 36 -9.50 18.49 8.38
CA ASP A 36 -9.63 17.60 7.23
C ASP A 36 -8.26 17.19 6.69
N ALA A 37 -7.31 18.12 6.60
CA ALA A 37 -5.94 17.82 6.19
C ALA A 37 -5.27 16.86 7.19
N MET A 38 -5.34 17.13 8.49
CA MET A 38 -4.76 16.27 9.53
C MET A 38 -5.38 14.88 9.57
N LEU A 39 -6.69 14.77 9.34
CA LEU A 39 -7.40 13.49 9.31
C LEU A 39 -7.13 12.71 8.01
N ARG A 40 -6.86 13.40 6.90
CA ARG A 40 -6.43 12.78 5.63
C ARG A 40 -4.97 12.33 5.67
N ASP A 41 -4.11 13.12 6.31
CA ASP A 41 -2.67 12.86 6.49
C ASP A 41 -2.38 12.02 7.74
N GLN A 42 -3.39 11.46 8.42
CA GLN A 42 -3.11 10.34 9.30
C GLN A 42 -2.42 9.29 8.44
N PRO A 43 -1.15 8.93 8.73
CA PRO A 43 -0.54 7.83 8.02
C PRO A 43 -1.48 6.66 8.26
N ARG A 44 -2.06 6.12 7.18
CA ARG A 44 -2.38 4.69 7.18
C ARG A 44 -1.15 4.06 7.79
N GLU A 45 -1.32 3.33 8.90
CA GLU A 45 -0.21 2.66 9.58
C GLU A 45 0.78 2.22 8.50
N PRO A 46 2.07 2.58 8.61
CA PRO A 46 3.03 2.23 7.58
C PRO A 46 2.90 0.72 7.40
N LEU A 47 2.26 0.31 6.30
CA LEU A 47 2.20 -1.09 5.95
C LEU A 47 3.67 -1.53 5.98
N PRO A 48 4.01 -2.67 6.59
CA PRO A 48 5.37 -3.22 6.60
C PRO A 48 5.78 -3.73 5.20
N ARG A 49 5.37 -2.99 4.15
CA ARG A 49 5.46 -3.31 2.74
C ARG A 49 6.89 -3.21 2.22
N ARG A 50 7.72 -2.33 2.82
CA ARG A 50 9.15 -2.29 2.49
C ARG A 50 9.85 -3.54 3.01
N ASP A 51 9.63 -3.94 4.26
CA ASP A 51 10.29 -5.11 4.85
C ASP A 51 9.81 -6.42 4.22
N ALA A 52 8.51 -6.56 3.95
CA ALA A 52 7.96 -7.74 3.30
C ALA A 52 8.48 -7.92 1.85
N LEU A 53 8.64 -6.82 1.10
CA LEU A 53 9.19 -6.86 -0.25
C LEU A 53 10.67 -7.27 -0.24
N HIS A 54 11.46 -6.70 0.68
CA HIS A 54 12.87 -7.08 0.83
C HIS A 54 13.02 -8.55 1.23
N GLY A 55 12.22 -9.02 2.19
CA GLY A 55 12.20 -10.42 2.60
C GLY A 55 11.83 -11.38 1.44
N LEU A 56 10.87 -11.00 0.60
CA LEU A 56 10.50 -11.76 -0.59
C LEU A 56 11.64 -11.81 -1.61
N LEU A 57 12.26 -10.67 -1.94
CA LEU A 57 13.36 -10.59 -2.92
C LEU A 57 14.60 -11.37 -2.46
N ASP A 58 14.93 -11.33 -1.18
CA ASP A 58 16.03 -12.11 -0.62
C ASP A 58 15.75 -13.61 -0.67
N HIS A 59 14.49 -14.01 -0.41
CA HIS A 59 14.08 -15.39 -0.52
C HIS A 59 14.16 -15.90 -1.97
N THR A 60 13.69 -15.13 -2.94
CA THR A 60 13.75 -15.54 -4.37
C THR A 60 15.19 -15.62 -4.88
N ARG A 61 16.09 -14.72 -4.43
CA ARG A 61 17.52 -14.80 -4.76
C ARG A 61 18.16 -16.09 -4.22
N ARG A 62 17.93 -16.42 -2.94
CA ARG A 62 18.41 -17.68 -2.33
C ARG A 62 17.87 -18.92 -3.05
N LEU A 63 16.61 -18.89 -3.47
CA LEU A 63 15.99 -19.99 -4.20
C LEU A 63 16.64 -20.18 -5.57
N ALA A 64 16.91 -19.10 -6.30
CA ALA A 64 17.57 -19.14 -7.61
C ALA A 64 19.03 -19.62 -7.52
N GLU A 65 19.73 -19.31 -6.43
CA GLU A 65 21.09 -19.80 -6.17
C GLU A 65 21.11 -21.31 -5.90
N THR A 66 20.13 -21.81 -5.14
CA THR A 66 20.02 -23.23 -4.77
C THR A 66 19.50 -24.09 -5.91
N HIS A 67 18.53 -23.60 -6.67
CA HIS A 67 17.87 -24.34 -7.74
C HIS A 67 18.15 -23.67 -9.09
N ARG A 68 19.36 -23.89 -9.61
CA ARG A 68 19.69 -23.49 -10.97
C ARG A 68 19.02 -24.43 -11.96
N THR A 69 18.34 -23.86 -12.93
CA THR A 69 17.90 -24.62 -14.10
C THR A 69 19.12 -25.07 -14.90
N PRO A 70 19.06 -26.22 -15.59
CA PRO A 70 20.14 -26.67 -16.45
C PRO A 70 20.55 -25.59 -17.46
N ALA A 71 21.83 -25.60 -17.87
CA ALA A 71 22.31 -24.69 -18.89
C ALA A 71 21.49 -24.86 -20.19
N GLY A 72 20.99 -23.75 -20.74
CA GLY A 72 20.12 -23.77 -21.92
C GLY A 72 18.64 -24.09 -21.65
N TYR A 73 18.23 -24.23 -20.38
CA TYR A 73 16.82 -24.36 -20.04
C TYR A 73 16.02 -23.16 -20.54
N ARG A 74 15.02 -23.45 -21.38
CA ARG A 74 14.03 -22.48 -21.84
C ARG A 74 12.69 -22.88 -21.25
N PHE A 75 12.03 -21.94 -20.61
CA PHE A 75 10.68 -22.16 -20.10
C PHE A 75 9.75 -22.45 -21.28
N ASP A 76 9.20 -23.65 -21.30
CA ASP A 76 8.16 -24.08 -22.23
C ASP A 76 6.95 -24.51 -21.41
N ARG A 77 5.89 -23.71 -21.52
CA ARG A 77 4.65 -23.93 -20.80
C ARG A 77 3.97 -25.22 -21.28
N GLU A 78 3.97 -25.49 -22.58
CA GLU A 78 3.27 -26.64 -23.17
C GLU A 78 3.94 -27.93 -22.72
N ALA A 79 5.28 -27.97 -22.73
CA ALA A 79 6.06 -29.10 -22.22
C ALA A 79 5.79 -29.40 -20.73
N LEU A 80 5.62 -28.37 -19.90
CA LEU A 80 5.34 -28.54 -18.45
C LEU A 80 3.98 -29.17 -18.16
N TYR A 81 2.99 -28.99 -19.04
CA TYR A 81 1.65 -29.54 -18.86
C TYR A 81 1.43 -30.84 -19.65
N ALA A 82 2.29 -31.16 -20.62
CA ALA A 82 2.17 -32.36 -21.45
C ALA A 82 2.06 -33.65 -20.62
N GLU A 83 2.92 -33.85 -19.61
CA GLU A 83 2.89 -35.04 -18.74
C GLU A 83 1.61 -35.09 -17.87
N ARG A 84 1.11 -33.93 -17.43
CA ARG A 84 -0.11 -33.84 -16.62
C ARG A 84 -1.36 -34.10 -17.46
N GLU A 85 -1.39 -33.63 -18.70
CA GLU A 85 -2.46 -33.90 -19.66
C GLU A 85 -2.48 -35.39 -20.06
N GLU A 86 -1.31 -36.03 -20.16
CA GLU A 86 -1.20 -37.46 -20.46
C GLU A 86 -1.73 -38.34 -19.33
N GLN A 87 -1.49 -37.96 -18.07
CA GLN A 87 -2.05 -38.62 -16.87
C GLN A 87 -3.55 -38.39 -16.70
N LEU A 88 -4.09 -37.29 -17.23
CA LEU A 88 -5.51 -36.95 -17.18
C LEU A 88 -6.32 -37.50 -18.37
N ARG A 89 -5.68 -38.19 -19.33
CA ARG A 89 -6.40 -38.92 -20.38
C ARG A 89 -7.09 -40.14 -19.76
N PRO A 90 -8.42 -40.17 -19.60
CA PRO A 90 -9.09 -41.38 -19.17
C PRO A 90 -8.84 -42.46 -20.21
N GLY A 91 -8.34 -43.61 -19.75
CA GLY A 91 -8.07 -44.76 -20.60
C GLY A 91 -9.23 -45.00 -21.56
N THR A 92 -8.92 -45.00 -22.85
CA THR A 92 -9.79 -45.60 -23.87
C THR A 92 -9.81 -47.10 -23.58
N ARG A 93 -10.66 -47.53 -22.63
CA ARG A 93 -11.05 -48.93 -22.48
C ARG A 93 -11.71 -49.33 -23.80
N ARG A 94 -11.00 -50.11 -24.60
CA ARG A 94 -11.60 -51.08 -25.52
C ARG A 94 -11.55 -52.44 -24.85
#